data_AF-F3UX40-F1
#
_entry.id   AF-F3UX40-F1
#
_cell.length_a   1.000
_cell.length_b   1.000
_cell.length_c   1.000
_cell.angle_alpha   90.00
_cell.angle_beta   90.00
_cell.angle_gamma   90.00
#
_symmetry.space_group_name_H-M   'P 1'
#
loop_
_entity.id
_entity.type
_entity.pdbx_description
1 polymer ?
#
loop_
_entity_poly.entity_id
_entity_poly.type
_entity_poly.pdbx_seq_one_letter_code
_entity_poly.pdbx_strand_id
1 'polypeptide(L)'
;MTDYIDLALKYGGFTSLDRVYLEQVLAGLTEEQKLSFITPPPSVINAYFAELYQKKSPEAATAYFLEISQALDLWNAEPSFVESKPFVRLNLSGKSYGFCYESEEVGLVFPEKPEPVTADLLFEIAQVFPQYLVYEEAGRIKMVPLKAESQVVDSQALTALTDWQQLSDGSQRVLGYNQDEVSQLAQSYIGRKYYHSQNRSAMIYII
;
A
#
# COMPACT_ATOMS: atom_id res chain seq x y z
N MET A 1 10.76 13.88 -22.68
CA MET A 1 10.81 15.12 -21.88
C MET A 1 9.51 15.17 -21.11
N THR A 2 9.58 15.23 -19.77
CA THR A 2 8.38 15.25 -18.92
C THR A 2 7.62 16.56 -19.12
N ASP A 3 6.33 16.49 -19.42
CA ASP A 3 5.49 17.68 -19.53
C ASP A 3 4.96 18.08 -18.13
N TYR A 4 5.70 18.96 -17.46
CA TYR A 4 5.37 19.41 -16.11
C TYR A 4 4.06 20.22 -16.05
N ILE A 5 3.66 20.86 -17.15
CA ILE A 5 2.41 21.63 -17.18
C ILE A 5 1.25 20.66 -17.16
N ASP A 6 1.27 19.63 -18.02
CA ASP A 6 0.20 18.64 -18.06
C ASP A 6 0.10 17.86 -16.73
N LEU A 7 1.23 17.59 -16.06
CA LEU A 7 1.24 17.02 -14.71
C LEU A 7 0.61 17.95 -13.67
N ALA A 8 0.92 19.25 -13.71
CA ALA A 8 0.34 20.24 -12.81
C ALA A 8 -1.19 20.35 -12.99
N LEU A 9 -1.65 20.32 -14.24
CA LEU A 9 -3.08 20.35 -14.57
C LEU A 9 -3.80 19.07 -14.14
N LYS A 10 -3.14 17.91 -14.27
CA LYS A 10 -3.74 16.61 -13.95
C LYS A 10 -3.77 16.33 -12.44
N TYR A 11 -2.69 16.65 -11.72
CA TYR A 11 -2.50 16.25 -10.32
C TYR A 11 -2.28 17.41 -9.36
N GLY A 12 -1.66 18.50 -9.82
CA GLY A 12 -1.26 19.63 -8.97
C GLY A 12 -2.39 20.55 -8.53
N GLY A 13 -3.62 20.31 -8.99
CA GLY A 13 -4.78 21.16 -8.69
C GLY A 13 -4.85 22.45 -9.51
N PHE A 14 -4.03 22.57 -10.56
CA PHE A 14 -4.07 23.70 -11.50
C PHE A 14 -5.13 23.48 -12.57
N THR A 15 -5.62 24.57 -13.15
CA THR A 15 -6.59 24.57 -14.23
C THR A 15 -5.98 25.04 -15.54
N SER A 16 -6.65 24.81 -16.67
CA SER A 16 -6.16 25.26 -17.98
C SER A 16 -5.92 26.77 -18.07
N LEU A 17 -6.53 27.57 -17.17
CA LEU A 17 -6.31 29.01 -17.06
C LEU A 17 -4.91 29.35 -16.51
N ASP A 18 -4.29 28.44 -15.77
CA ASP A 18 -2.99 28.64 -15.12
C ASP A 18 -1.80 28.33 -16.04
N ARG A 19 -2.03 27.89 -17.28
CA ARG A 19 -0.97 27.42 -18.20
C ARG A 19 0.12 28.48 -18.43
N VAL A 20 -0.25 29.73 -18.72
CA VAL A 20 0.73 30.81 -18.94
C VAL A 20 1.53 31.10 -17.67
N TYR A 21 0.90 31.03 -16.50
CA TYR A 21 1.57 31.19 -15.21
C TYR A 21 2.59 30.06 -14.98
N LEU A 22 2.19 28.81 -15.23
CA LEU A 22 3.06 27.64 -15.10
C LEU A 22 4.25 27.72 -16.07
N GLU A 23 4.04 28.12 -17.33
CA GLU A 23 5.14 28.30 -18.29
C GLU A 23 6.21 29.26 -17.78
N GLN A 24 5.81 30.39 -17.20
CA GLN A 24 6.73 31.40 -16.68
C GLN A 24 7.44 30.92 -15.41
N VAL A 25 6.71 30.35 -14.45
CA VAL A 25 7.29 29.91 -13.17
C VAL A 25 8.25 28.74 -13.38
N LEU A 26 7.86 27.76 -14.19
CA LEU A 26 8.65 26.53 -14.37
C LEU A 26 9.91 26.78 -15.22
N ALA A 27 9.94 27.79 -16.10
CA ALA A 27 11.08 28.03 -17.00
C ALA A 27 12.42 28.22 -16.28
N GLY A 28 12.42 28.81 -15.08
CA GLY A 28 13.63 29.08 -14.29
C GLY A 28 13.99 28.01 -13.27
N LEU A 29 13.18 26.95 -13.13
CA LEU A 29 13.33 25.95 -12.07
C LEU A 29 14.09 24.71 -12.56
N THR A 30 14.83 24.10 -11.64
CA THR A 30 15.35 22.73 -11.81
C THR A 30 14.21 21.71 -11.84
N GLU A 31 14.45 20.50 -12.33
CA GLU A 31 13.42 19.45 -12.40
C GLU A 31 12.83 19.12 -11.02
N GLU A 32 13.67 19.03 -9.99
CA GLU A 32 13.24 18.78 -8.60
C GLU A 32 12.34 19.91 -8.08
N GLN A 33 12.71 21.18 -8.34
CA GLN A 33 11.90 22.32 -7.95
C GLN A 33 10.57 22.37 -8.71
N LYS A 34 10.54 22.00 -9.99
CA LYS A 34 9.30 21.88 -10.77
C LYS A 34 8.38 20.85 -10.14
N LEU A 35 8.89 19.64 -9.86
CA LEU A 35 8.12 18.56 -9.22
C LEU A 35 7.59 18.99 -7.86
N SER A 36 8.44 19.57 -7.01
CA SER A 36 8.01 20.07 -5.71
C SER A 36 6.92 21.15 -5.82
N PHE A 37 7.00 22.03 -6.83
CA PHE A 37 6.02 23.09 -7.02
C PHE A 37 4.66 22.57 -7.51
N ILE A 38 4.66 21.60 -8.43
CA ILE A 38 3.43 21.04 -9.00
C ILE A 38 2.83 19.91 -8.16
N THR A 39 3.55 19.42 -7.15
CA THR A 39 3.05 18.37 -6.27
C THR A 39 1.93 18.91 -5.38
N PRO A 40 0.74 18.30 -5.41
CA PRO A 40 -0.36 18.76 -4.58
C PRO A 40 -0.01 18.59 -3.08
N PRO A 41 -0.55 19.46 -2.21
CA PRO A 41 -0.36 19.32 -0.77
C PRO A 41 -0.80 17.93 -0.25
N PRO A 42 -0.17 17.41 0.81
CA PRO A 42 -0.55 16.11 1.38
C PRO A 42 -2.04 16.01 1.73
N SER A 43 -2.66 17.09 2.20
CA SER A 43 -4.09 17.13 2.50
C SER A 43 -4.98 16.87 1.29
N VAL A 44 -4.58 17.35 0.10
CA VAL A 44 -5.32 17.13 -1.15
C VAL A 44 -5.20 15.66 -1.55
N ILE A 45 -3.99 15.09 -1.54
CA ILE A 45 -3.77 13.66 -1.85
C ILE A 45 -4.60 12.78 -0.92
N ASN A 46 -4.58 13.07 0.39
CA ASN A 46 -5.34 12.33 1.39
C ASN A 46 -6.86 12.42 1.16
N ALA A 47 -7.38 13.60 0.84
CA ALA A 47 -8.80 13.79 0.55
C ALA A 47 -9.25 13.01 -0.70
N TYR A 48 -8.47 13.10 -1.79
CA TYR A 48 -8.76 12.35 -3.02
C TYR A 48 -8.64 10.84 -2.82
N PHE A 49 -7.62 10.37 -2.08
CA PHE A 49 -7.48 8.96 -1.74
C PHE A 49 -8.68 8.45 -0.96
N ALA A 50 -9.07 9.16 0.11
CA ALA A 50 -10.22 8.79 0.94
C ALA A 50 -11.53 8.79 0.14
N GLU A 51 -11.72 9.77 -0.75
CA GLU A 51 -12.88 9.84 -1.63
C GLU A 51 -12.95 8.63 -2.58
N LEU A 52 -11.85 8.29 -3.25
CA LEU A 52 -11.80 7.13 -4.15
C LEU A 52 -12.01 5.82 -3.39
N TYR A 53 -11.42 5.70 -2.20
CA TYR A 53 -11.54 4.54 -1.35
C TYR A 53 -13.00 4.31 -0.95
N GLN A 54 -13.70 5.38 -0.55
CA GLN A 54 -15.10 5.33 -0.12
C GLN A 54 -16.09 5.16 -1.28
N LYS A 55 -15.89 5.88 -2.39
CA LYS A 55 -16.86 5.95 -3.49
C LYS A 55 -16.66 4.87 -4.55
N LYS A 56 -15.45 4.35 -4.70
CA LYS A 56 -15.12 3.36 -5.74
C LYS A 56 -14.67 2.06 -5.10
N SER A 57 -13.42 1.99 -4.64
CA SER A 57 -12.87 0.81 -3.98
C SER A 57 -11.45 1.09 -3.44
N PRO A 58 -10.92 0.23 -2.55
CA PRO A 58 -9.50 0.26 -2.15
C PRO A 58 -8.55 0.23 -3.35
N GLU A 59 -8.83 -0.61 -4.36
CA GLU A 59 -8.01 -0.76 -5.57
C GLU A 59 -7.95 0.55 -6.37
N ALA A 60 -9.08 1.24 -6.51
CA ALA A 60 -9.13 2.52 -7.23
C ALA A 60 -8.30 3.60 -6.52
N ALA A 61 -8.32 3.62 -5.19
CA ALA A 61 -7.55 4.57 -4.38
C ALA A 61 -6.04 4.29 -4.47
N THR A 62 -5.63 3.02 -4.33
CA THR A 62 -4.20 2.65 -4.41
C THR A 62 -3.66 2.80 -5.82
N ALA A 63 -4.47 2.54 -6.86
CA ALA A 63 -4.10 2.78 -8.26
C ALA A 63 -3.87 4.28 -8.54
N TYR A 64 -4.78 5.15 -8.09
CA TYR A 64 -4.59 6.60 -8.17
C TYR A 64 -3.31 7.04 -7.45
N PHE A 65 -3.08 6.53 -6.24
CA PHE A 65 -1.92 6.93 -5.47
C PHE A 65 -0.60 6.41 -6.07
N LEU A 66 -0.62 5.24 -6.71
CA LEU A 66 0.52 4.72 -7.46
C LEU A 66 0.80 5.59 -8.70
N GLU A 67 -0.25 5.93 -9.46
CA GLU A 67 -0.15 6.75 -10.67
C GLU A 67 0.45 8.13 -10.37
N ILE A 68 -0.02 8.81 -9.32
CA ILE A 68 0.56 10.09 -8.90
C ILE A 68 1.97 9.93 -8.34
N SER A 69 2.27 8.85 -7.62
CA SER A 69 3.62 8.58 -7.09
C SER A 69 4.64 8.40 -8.21
N GLN A 70 4.26 7.70 -9.28
CA GLN A 70 5.10 7.56 -10.46
C GLN A 70 5.24 8.87 -11.23
N ALA A 71 4.13 9.59 -11.42
CA ALA A 71 4.10 10.81 -12.22
C ALA A 71 4.88 11.98 -11.59
N LEU A 72 4.89 12.04 -10.25
CA LEU A 72 5.52 13.13 -9.48
C LEU A 72 6.78 12.70 -8.73
N ASP A 73 7.29 11.50 -8.99
CA ASP A 73 8.47 10.93 -8.33
C ASP A 73 8.35 10.91 -6.79
N LEU A 74 7.22 10.42 -6.28
CA LEU A 74 6.94 10.41 -4.83
C LEU A 74 7.45 9.15 -4.12
N TRP A 75 8.27 8.32 -4.78
CA TRP A 75 8.86 7.14 -4.18
C TRP A 75 9.64 7.48 -2.92
N ASN A 76 9.44 6.71 -1.85
CA ASN A 76 10.08 6.94 -0.57
C ASN A 76 10.44 5.61 0.10
N ALA A 77 11.73 5.28 0.10
CA ALA A 77 12.25 4.08 0.75
C ALA A 77 12.43 4.26 2.27
N GLU A 78 12.50 5.49 2.76
CA GLU A 78 12.69 5.78 4.19
C GLU A 78 11.66 6.82 4.67
N PRO A 79 10.36 6.47 4.62
CA PRO A 79 9.31 7.41 4.94
C PRO A 79 9.24 7.68 6.45
N SER A 80 8.85 8.89 6.80
CA SER A 80 8.63 9.31 8.18
C SER A 80 7.64 10.46 8.25
N PHE A 81 7.14 10.75 9.46
CA PHE A 81 6.25 11.88 9.71
C PHE A 81 6.96 13.25 9.72
N VAL A 82 8.26 13.30 9.41
CA VAL A 82 8.91 14.55 8.94
C VAL A 82 8.30 14.98 7.60
N GLU A 83 7.76 14.03 6.84
CA GLU A 83 6.92 14.26 5.65
C GLU A 83 7.66 15.03 4.54
N SER A 84 8.86 14.56 4.17
CA SER A 84 9.65 15.12 3.05
C SER A 84 8.98 14.92 1.69
N LYS A 85 8.23 13.82 1.54
CA LYS A 85 7.34 13.52 0.41
C LYS A 85 5.95 13.21 0.96
N PRO A 86 4.87 13.61 0.26
CA PRO A 86 3.52 13.33 0.71
C PRO A 86 3.26 11.83 0.80
N PHE A 87 2.46 11.44 1.78
CA PHE A 87 1.99 10.07 1.96
C PHE A 87 0.51 10.06 2.37
N VAL A 88 -0.13 8.90 2.21
CA VAL A 88 -1.51 8.69 2.66
C VAL A 88 -1.51 8.39 4.15
N ARG A 89 -2.31 9.12 4.91
CA ARG A 89 -2.49 8.94 6.36
C ARG A 89 -3.54 7.87 6.58
N LEU A 90 -3.22 6.93 7.47
CA LEU A 90 -4.07 5.84 7.90
C LEU A 90 -4.33 5.96 9.40
N ASN A 91 -5.51 5.54 9.82
CA ASN A 91 -5.83 5.29 11.21
C ASN A 91 -5.99 3.78 11.38
N LEU A 92 -5.05 3.16 12.10
CA LEU A 92 -5.04 1.74 12.38
C LEU A 92 -5.15 1.58 13.90
N SER A 93 -6.23 0.96 14.36
CA SER A 93 -6.52 0.74 15.78
C SER A 93 -6.43 2.03 16.63
N GLY A 94 -6.89 3.16 16.07
CA GLY A 94 -6.86 4.47 16.72
C GLY A 94 -5.51 5.19 16.69
N LYS A 95 -4.50 4.60 16.04
CA LYS A 95 -3.13 5.15 15.94
C LYS A 95 -2.82 5.62 14.52
N SER A 96 -1.88 6.54 14.41
CA SER A 96 -1.52 7.18 13.14
C SER A 96 -0.42 6.43 12.41
N TYR A 97 -0.72 6.06 11.17
CA TYR A 97 0.20 5.41 10.24
C TYR A 97 0.25 6.19 8.93
N GLY A 98 1.34 6.04 8.19
CA GLY A 98 1.51 6.52 6.83
C GLY A 98 1.60 5.36 5.84
N PHE A 99 1.17 5.61 4.61
CA PHE A 99 1.29 4.72 3.47
C PHE A 99 1.92 5.46 2.29
N CYS A 100 3.02 4.92 1.78
CA CYS A 100 3.69 5.40 0.57
C CYS A 100 4.16 4.21 -0.27
N TYR A 101 4.73 4.47 -1.43
CA TYR A 101 5.40 3.45 -2.22
C TYR A 101 6.93 3.61 -2.13
N GLU A 102 7.63 2.52 -1.88
CA GLU A 102 9.10 2.42 -2.02
C GLU A 102 9.48 2.33 -3.50
N SER A 103 8.66 1.63 -4.29
CA SER A 103 8.81 1.41 -5.72
C SER A 103 7.46 1.09 -6.36
N GLU A 104 7.45 0.89 -7.68
CA GLU A 104 6.23 0.59 -8.44
C GLU A 104 5.45 -0.63 -7.92
N GLU A 105 6.15 -1.62 -7.37
CA GLU A 105 5.54 -2.87 -6.89
C GLU A 105 5.44 -2.96 -5.37
N VAL A 106 6.09 -2.06 -4.62
CA VAL A 106 6.24 -2.19 -3.16
C VAL A 106 5.69 -0.97 -2.44
N GLY A 107 4.59 -1.19 -1.73
CA GLY A 107 4.03 -0.26 -0.75
C GLY A 107 4.70 -0.41 0.61
N LEU A 108 4.77 0.68 1.39
CA LEU A 108 5.23 0.71 2.76
C LEU A 108 4.15 1.28 3.67
N VAL A 109 3.92 0.62 4.80
CA VAL A 109 3.12 1.16 5.91
C VAL A 109 4.05 1.39 7.11
N PHE A 110 4.00 2.58 7.69
CA PHE A 110 4.91 2.99 8.76
C PHE A 110 4.18 3.79 9.84
N PRO A 111 4.47 3.57 11.13
CA PRO A 111 3.79 4.28 12.19
C PRO A 111 4.38 5.68 12.41
N GLU A 112 3.59 6.59 12.98
CA GLU A 112 4.09 7.90 13.46
C GLU A 112 5.07 7.74 14.62
N LYS A 113 4.79 6.78 15.50
CA LYS A 113 5.60 6.46 16.68
C LYS A 113 6.12 5.03 16.55
N PRO A 114 7.34 4.72 16.99
CA PRO A 114 7.84 3.35 16.93
C PRO A 114 6.88 2.35 17.58
N GLU A 115 6.49 1.33 16.83
CA GLU A 115 5.55 0.29 17.27
C GLU A 115 6.04 -1.10 16.83
N PRO A 116 5.80 -2.15 17.62
CA PRO A 116 6.09 -3.51 17.21
C PRO A 116 5.15 -3.93 16.08
N VAL A 117 5.70 -4.59 15.07
CA VAL A 117 4.89 -5.22 14.02
C VAL A 117 4.31 -6.53 14.57
N THR A 118 2.98 -6.61 14.67
CA THR A 118 2.25 -7.79 15.16
C THR A 118 1.40 -8.41 14.05
N ALA A 119 0.99 -9.67 14.23
CA ALA A 119 0.08 -10.34 13.29
C ALA A 119 -1.26 -9.59 13.15
N ASP A 120 -1.80 -9.08 14.26
CA ASP A 120 -3.03 -8.28 14.27
C ASP A 120 -2.90 -7.03 13.40
N LEU A 121 -1.78 -6.31 13.51
CA LEU A 121 -1.52 -5.13 12.69
C LEU A 121 -1.40 -5.50 11.20
N LEU A 122 -0.70 -6.60 10.88
CA LEU A 122 -0.55 -7.06 9.50
C LEU A 122 -1.91 -7.47 8.89
N PHE A 123 -2.78 -8.12 9.67
CA PHE A 123 -4.14 -8.43 9.24
C PHE A 123 -5.04 -7.20 9.13
N GLU A 124 -4.93 -6.24 10.05
CA GLU A 124 -5.66 -4.98 9.97
C GLU A 124 -5.31 -4.24 8.67
N ILE A 125 -4.01 -4.15 8.34
CA ILE A 125 -3.56 -3.56 7.07
C ILE A 125 -4.07 -4.38 5.87
N ALA A 126 -4.03 -5.71 5.94
CA ALA A 126 -4.55 -6.58 4.87
C ALA A 126 -6.07 -6.43 4.67
N GLN A 127 -6.82 -6.06 5.71
CA GLN A 127 -8.25 -5.75 5.61
C GLN A 127 -8.51 -4.39 4.95
N VAL A 128 -7.66 -3.40 5.23
CA VAL A 128 -7.70 -2.08 4.57
C VAL A 128 -7.29 -2.20 3.10
N PHE A 129 -6.38 -3.11 2.78
CA PHE A 129 -5.84 -3.28 1.44
C PHE A 129 -5.99 -4.72 0.94
N PRO A 130 -7.23 -5.17 0.68
CA PRO A 130 -7.51 -6.56 0.30
C PRO A 130 -6.84 -6.97 -1.02
N GLN A 131 -6.39 -6.04 -1.86
CA GLN A 131 -5.70 -6.31 -3.11
C GLN A 131 -4.18 -6.53 -2.96
N TYR A 132 -3.66 -6.48 -1.73
CA TYR A 132 -2.24 -6.67 -1.42
C TYR A 132 -2.00 -7.88 -0.52
N LEU A 133 -0.78 -8.41 -0.60
CA LEU A 133 -0.15 -9.23 0.43
C LEU A 133 0.70 -8.33 1.32
N VAL A 134 0.50 -8.42 2.63
CA VAL A 134 1.20 -7.60 3.64
C VAL A 134 2.23 -8.46 4.37
N TYR A 135 3.45 -7.98 4.53
CA TYR A 135 4.50 -8.74 5.22
C TYR A 135 5.44 -7.81 5.97
N GLU A 136 6.19 -8.39 6.90
CA GLU A 136 7.25 -7.70 7.62
C GLU A 136 8.62 -8.08 7.03
N GLU A 137 9.46 -7.07 6.83
CA GLU A 137 10.85 -7.24 6.42
C GLU A 137 11.73 -6.23 7.16
N ALA A 138 12.64 -6.72 8.00
CA ALA A 138 13.59 -5.90 8.75
C ALA A 138 12.91 -4.79 9.60
N GLY A 139 11.78 -5.12 10.23
CA GLY A 139 10.97 -4.22 11.05
C GLY A 139 10.09 -3.25 10.26
N ARG A 140 10.06 -3.34 8.92
CA ARG A 140 9.23 -2.51 8.05
C ARG A 140 8.06 -3.31 7.52
N ILE A 141 6.88 -2.69 7.48
CA ILE A 141 5.69 -3.31 6.91
C ILE A 141 5.66 -2.99 5.43
N LYS A 142 5.66 -4.03 4.61
CA LYS A 142 5.66 -3.97 3.16
C LYS A 142 4.37 -4.56 2.59
N MET A 143 3.98 -4.05 1.44
CA MET A 143 2.81 -4.50 0.69
C MET A 143 3.19 -4.77 -0.75
N VAL A 144 2.82 -5.92 -1.28
CA VAL A 144 2.98 -6.26 -2.71
C VAL A 144 1.65 -6.69 -3.31
N PRO A 145 1.35 -6.37 -4.58
CA PRO A 145 0.09 -6.75 -5.19
C PRO A 145 -0.17 -8.25 -5.08
N LEU A 146 -1.41 -8.61 -4.73
CA LEU A 146 -1.84 -9.99 -4.75
C LEU A 146 -1.82 -10.47 -6.22
N LYS A 147 -1.03 -11.50 -6.51
CA LYS A 147 -1.02 -12.16 -7.82
C LYS A 147 -2.27 -13.03 -7.98
N ALA A 148 -2.62 -13.34 -9.22
CA ALA A 148 -3.70 -14.27 -9.51
C ALA A 148 -3.53 -15.57 -8.70
N GLU A 149 -4.62 -16.08 -8.12
CA GLU A 149 -4.55 -17.27 -7.28
C GLU A 149 -4.02 -18.47 -8.07
N SER A 150 -2.93 -19.03 -7.57
CA SER A 150 -2.40 -20.32 -8.01
C SER A 150 -3.40 -21.44 -7.68
N GLN A 151 -3.43 -22.48 -8.50
CA GLN A 151 -4.33 -23.60 -8.28
C GLN A 151 -3.94 -24.36 -7.01
N VAL A 152 -4.93 -24.77 -6.22
CA VAL A 152 -4.71 -25.64 -5.06
C VAL A 152 -4.37 -27.04 -5.56
N VAL A 153 -3.17 -27.51 -5.20
CA VAL A 153 -2.65 -28.84 -5.57
C VAL A 153 -2.90 -29.84 -4.46
N ASP A 154 -2.83 -29.40 -3.20
CA ASP A 154 -3.12 -30.22 -2.03
C ASP A 154 -3.83 -29.40 -0.95
N SER A 155 -4.63 -30.05 -0.12
CA SER A 155 -5.40 -29.41 0.95
C SER A 155 -5.59 -30.35 2.13
N GLN A 156 -5.34 -29.83 3.33
CA GLN A 156 -5.48 -30.56 4.58
C GLN A 156 -6.19 -29.69 5.62
N ALA A 157 -7.22 -30.22 6.27
CA ALA A 157 -7.82 -29.59 7.44
C ALA A 157 -6.84 -29.64 8.63
N LEU A 158 -6.48 -28.48 9.17
CA LEU A 158 -5.67 -28.38 10.40
C LEU A 158 -6.56 -28.42 11.64
N THR A 159 -7.70 -27.73 11.58
CA THR A 159 -8.75 -27.75 12.60
C THR A 159 -10.13 -27.83 11.93
N ALA A 160 -11.21 -27.67 12.70
CA ALA A 160 -12.56 -27.63 12.14
C ALA A 160 -12.85 -26.36 11.32
N LEU A 161 -12.07 -25.28 11.50
CA LEU A 161 -12.30 -23.97 10.89
C LEU A 161 -11.06 -23.37 10.20
N THR A 162 -9.96 -24.13 10.16
CA THR A 162 -8.71 -23.71 9.53
C THR A 162 -8.12 -24.84 8.69
N ASP A 163 -7.81 -24.49 7.44
CA ASP A 163 -7.23 -25.37 6.45
C ASP A 163 -5.81 -24.93 6.09
N TRP A 164 -5.01 -25.89 5.65
CA TRP A 164 -3.76 -25.68 4.96
C TRP A 164 -3.91 -26.10 3.50
N GLN A 165 -3.28 -25.35 2.60
CA GLN A 165 -3.28 -25.61 1.17
C GLN A 165 -1.88 -25.47 0.60
N GLN A 166 -1.53 -26.37 -0.32
CA GLN A 166 -0.37 -26.23 -1.19
C GLN A 166 -0.82 -25.69 -2.55
N LEU A 167 -0.13 -24.67 -3.04
CA LEU A 167 -0.42 -24.00 -4.31
C LEU A 167 0.53 -24.47 -5.42
N SER A 168 0.08 -24.37 -6.67
CA SER A 168 0.82 -24.84 -7.85
C SER A 168 2.14 -24.10 -8.13
N ASP A 169 2.32 -22.92 -7.55
CA ASP A 169 3.58 -22.15 -7.61
C ASP A 169 4.58 -22.55 -6.53
N GLY A 170 4.25 -23.55 -5.70
CA GLY A 170 5.08 -24.04 -4.61
C GLY A 170 4.85 -23.33 -3.27
N SER A 171 4.08 -22.23 -3.25
CA SER A 171 3.73 -21.56 -2.00
C SER A 171 2.69 -22.37 -1.20
N GLN A 172 2.64 -22.09 0.10
CA GLN A 172 1.65 -22.69 1.00
C GLN A 172 0.72 -21.61 1.54
N ARG A 173 -0.51 -21.96 1.89
CA ARG A 173 -1.48 -21.03 2.48
C ARG A 173 -2.18 -21.68 3.66
N VAL A 174 -2.15 -21.02 4.81
CA VAL A 174 -3.04 -21.33 5.94
C VAL A 174 -4.18 -20.34 5.90
N LEU A 175 -5.42 -20.84 5.92
CA LEU A 175 -6.61 -20.00 5.83
C LEU A 175 -7.71 -20.46 6.80
N GLY A 176 -8.44 -19.51 7.37
CA GLY A 176 -9.52 -19.77 8.31
C GLY A 176 -10.32 -18.52 8.63
N TYR A 177 -11.18 -18.60 9.64
CA TYR A 177 -12.02 -17.48 10.08
C TYR A 177 -11.52 -16.79 11.36
N ASN A 178 -10.51 -17.37 12.02
CA ASN A 178 -9.92 -16.83 13.25
C ASN A 178 -8.46 -16.44 12.99
N GLN A 179 -8.14 -15.15 13.12
CA GLN A 179 -6.81 -14.61 12.87
C GLN A 179 -5.74 -15.15 13.83
N ASP A 180 -6.09 -15.34 15.10
CA ASP A 180 -5.18 -15.87 16.12
C ASP A 180 -4.82 -17.33 15.80
N GLU A 181 -5.83 -18.13 15.48
CA GLU A 181 -5.65 -19.55 15.13
C GLU A 181 -4.80 -19.69 13.86
N VAL A 182 -5.14 -18.94 12.80
CA VAL A 182 -4.38 -18.94 11.53
C VAL A 182 -2.93 -18.51 11.77
N SER A 183 -2.71 -17.46 12.58
CA SER A 183 -1.36 -16.98 12.92
C SER A 183 -0.55 -18.02 13.68
N GLN A 184 -1.16 -18.65 14.70
CA GLN A 184 -0.51 -19.67 15.51
C GLN A 184 -0.13 -20.89 14.67
N LEU A 185 -1.03 -21.36 13.81
CA LEU A 185 -0.77 -22.53 12.96
C LEU A 185 0.29 -22.22 11.89
N ALA A 186 0.26 -21.03 11.29
CA ALA A 186 1.24 -20.61 10.29
C ALA A 186 2.69 -20.53 10.82
N GLN A 187 2.89 -20.37 12.14
CA GLN A 187 4.23 -20.38 12.74
C GLN A 187 4.95 -21.73 12.60
N SER A 188 4.20 -22.83 12.47
CA SER A 188 4.79 -24.17 12.32
C SER A 188 5.47 -24.38 10.96
N TYR A 189 5.23 -23.49 9.99
CA TYR A 189 5.75 -23.60 8.63
C TYR A 189 6.94 -22.66 8.40
N ILE A 190 7.95 -23.17 7.70
CA ILE A 190 9.16 -22.44 7.32
C ILE A 190 8.87 -21.62 6.06
N GLY A 191 9.36 -20.38 6.02
CA GLY A 191 9.11 -19.43 4.95
C GLY A 191 8.71 -18.07 5.50
N ARG A 192 8.66 -17.05 4.64
CA ARG A 192 8.19 -15.71 5.00
C ARG A 192 6.67 -15.69 4.97
N LYS A 193 6.06 -14.98 5.93
CA LYS A 193 4.61 -14.93 6.10
C LYS A 193 4.06 -13.67 5.43
N TYR A 194 3.10 -13.87 4.54
CA TYR A 194 2.41 -12.84 3.80
C TYR A 194 0.92 -12.90 4.17
N TYR A 195 0.47 -11.86 4.84
CA TYR A 195 -0.86 -11.72 5.40
C TYR A 195 -1.83 -11.18 4.37
N HIS A 196 -3.02 -11.74 4.35
CA HIS A 196 -4.09 -11.37 3.45
C HIS A 196 -5.44 -11.57 4.14
N SER A 197 -6.43 -10.76 3.77
CA SER A 197 -7.78 -10.87 4.31
C SER A 197 -8.82 -10.58 3.24
N GLN A 198 -9.72 -11.53 3.01
CA GLN A 198 -10.82 -11.37 2.06
C GLN A 198 -12.08 -12.07 2.58
N ASN A 199 -13.24 -11.42 2.45
CA ASN A 199 -14.54 -11.99 2.84
C ASN A 199 -14.60 -12.54 4.29
N ARG A 200 -13.94 -11.86 5.23
CA ARG A 200 -13.77 -12.27 6.64
C ARG A 200 -12.92 -13.53 6.86
N SER A 201 -12.29 -14.06 5.82
CA SER A 201 -11.28 -15.10 5.96
C SER A 201 -9.90 -14.45 6.16
N ALA A 202 -9.18 -14.95 7.15
CA ALA A 202 -7.79 -14.66 7.41
C ALA A 202 -6.93 -15.67 6.64
N MET A 203 -5.94 -15.18 5.90
CA MET A 203 -5.04 -16.03 5.11
C MET A 203 -3.60 -15.61 5.36
N ILE A 204 -2.71 -16.59 5.54
CA ILE A 204 -1.27 -16.40 5.57
C ILE A 204 -0.66 -17.27 4.47
N TYR A 205 -0.09 -16.62 3.47
CA TYR A 205 0.75 -17.26 2.47
C TYR A 205 2.16 -17.41 3.03
N ILE A 206 2.79 -18.55 2.75
CA ILE A 206 4.14 -18.91 3.18
C ILE A 206 4.95 -19.15 1.91
N ILE A 207 5.93 -18.27 1.67
CA ILE A 207 6.77 -18.19 0.47
C ILE A 207 8.24 -18.28 0.87
#